data_AF-A0A919YGL3-F1
#
_entry.id   AF-A0A919YGL3-F1
#
_cell.length_a   1.000
_cell.length_b   1.000
_cell.length_c   1.000
_cell.angle_alpha   90.00
_cell.angle_beta   90.00
_cell.angle_gamma   90.00
#
_symmetry.space_group_name_H-M   'P 1'
#
loop_
_entity.id
_entity.type
_entity.pdbx_description
1 polymer ?
#
loop_
_entity_poly.entity_id
_entity_poly.type
_entity_poly.pdbx_seq_one_letter_code
_entity_poly.pdbx_strand_id
1 'polypeptide(L)'
;MSFQDPHLIRGKGGSRQKIQAAGLRDFLAEIHSQHHLDQITFLCIGTDRSTGDALGPLTGSELAAYGFPRVIGTLSSPCDASSLEESIASIPGDQVIVAIDACLGQPNSVGSYLVSDEPLFPAQSVGHTLPAVGHYSIAGIVNAAGPRPYSTLQMTSLYHVMTMAGQIASAAAEAFGLWNQTEGKRFNGWPLA
;
A
#
# COMPACT_ATOMS: atom_id res chain seq x y z
N MET A 1 -19.65 9.59 -44.54
CA MET A 1 -20.14 10.02 -43.22
C MET A 1 -20.14 8.78 -42.32
N SER A 2 -19.00 8.16 -42.00
CA SER A 2 -17.91 8.61 -41.12
C SER A 2 -18.41 9.15 -39.78
N PHE A 3 -18.40 8.30 -38.77
CA PHE A 3 -17.74 8.56 -37.48
C PHE A 3 -17.20 7.23 -36.93
N GLN A 4 -15.94 6.95 -37.29
CA GLN A 4 -14.92 6.22 -36.50
C GLN A 4 -14.77 6.92 -35.12
N ASP A 5 -14.34 6.36 -33.99
CA ASP A 5 -13.84 5.05 -33.53
C ASP A 5 -13.71 5.19 -31.99
N PRO A 6 -14.22 4.26 -31.14
CA PRO A 6 -14.12 4.37 -29.68
C PRO A 6 -12.81 3.86 -29.05
N HIS A 7 -11.73 3.62 -29.81
CA HIS A 7 -10.44 3.27 -29.21
C HIS A 7 -9.66 4.49 -28.68
N LEU A 8 -9.64 4.67 -27.34
CA LEU A 8 -8.49 5.11 -26.52
C LEU A 8 -8.99 5.13 -25.05
N ILE A 9 -8.56 4.33 -24.08
CA ILE A 9 -7.30 3.64 -23.85
C ILE A 9 -7.64 2.26 -23.25
N ARG A 10 -7.48 1.20 -24.04
CA ARG A 10 -7.05 -0.08 -23.47
C ARG A 10 -5.61 0.17 -23.01
N GLY A 11 -5.44 0.50 -21.73
CA GLY A 11 -4.13 0.50 -21.11
C GLY A 11 -3.57 -0.92 -21.27
N LYS A 12 -2.28 -1.02 -21.60
CA LYS A 12 -1.54 -2.28 -21.54
C LYS A 12 -1.97 -3.02 -20.28
N GLY A 13 -2.41 -4.28 -20.37
CA GLY A 13 -2.89 -5.01 -19.20
C GLY A 13 -1.83 -5.00 -18.09
N GLY A 14 -2.02 -4.13 -17.10
CA GLY A 14 -1.24 -4.10 -15.89
C GLY A 14 -1.48 -5.40 -15.15
N SER A 15 -0.51 -6.31 -15.21
CA SER A 15 -0.64 -7.62 -14.60
C SER A 15 -0.41 -7.45 -13.11
N ARG A 16 -1.45 -7.65 -12.30
CA ARG A 16 -1.30 -7.81 -10.84
C ARG A 16 -0.28 -8.93 -10.59
N GLN A 17 0.88 -8.57 -10.06
CA GLN A 17 1.99 -9.48 -9.86
C GLN A 17 2.13 -9.84 -8.39
N LYS A 18 2.32 -11.13 -8.11
CA LYS A 18 2.70 -11.59 -6.78
C LYS A 18 4.22 -11.59 -6.67
N ILE A 19 4.75 -10.81 -5.74
CA ILE A 19 6.19 -10.67 -5.49
C ILE A 19 6.54 -11.00 -4.05
N GLN A 20 7.79 -11.36 -3.81
CA GLN A 20 8.36 -11.44 -2.46
C GLN A 20 8.92 -10.08 -2.03
N ALA A 21 9.25 -9.94 -0.74
CA ALA A 21 9.78 -8.69 -0.19
C ALA A 21 10.95 -8.11 -0.99
N ALA A 22 11.85 -8.96 -1.52
CA ALA A 22 12.98 -8.54 -2.34
C ALA A 22 12.60 -7.79 -3.63
N GLY A 23 11.38 -8.01 -4.16
CA GLY A 23 10.90 -7.32 -5.36
C GLY A 23 10.26 -5.95 -5.09
N LEU A 24 10.00 -5.59 -3.84
CA LEU A 24 9.34 -4.31 -3.50
C LEU A 24 10.19 -3.12 -3.94
N ARG A 25 11.51 -3.20 -3.70
CA ARG A 25 12.44 -2.12 -4.02
C ARG A 25 12.50 -1.85 -5.52
N ASP A 26 12.51 -2.90 -6.34
CA ASP A 26 12.51 -2.76 -7.80
C ASP A 26 11.20 -2.17 -8.32
N PHE A 27 10.06 -2.61 -7.77
CA PHE A 27 8.74 -2.03 -8.09
C PHE A 27 8.67 -0.53 -7.73
N LEU A 28 9.14 -0.16 -6.54
CA LEU A 28 9.14 1.24 -6.10
C LEU A 28 10.17 2.10 -6.84
N ALA A 29 11.30 1.51 -7.25
CA ALA A 29 12.30 2.19 -8.07
C ALA A 29 11.76 2.48 -9.49
N GLU A 30 10.95 1.58 -10.05
CA GLU A 30 10.27 1.83 -11.33
C GLU A 30 9.32 3.04 -11.22
N ILE A 31 8.53 3.12 -10.14
CA ILE A 31 7.65 4.28 -9.87
C ILE A 31 8.50 5.56 -9.75
N HIS A 32 9.60 5.53 -8.99
CA HIS A 32 10.49 6.67 -8.83
C HIS A 32 11.17 7.11 -10.13
N SER A 33 11.44 6.18 -11.05
CA SER A 33 12.01 6.51 -12.36
C SER A 33 11.04 7.31 -13.25
N GLN A 34 9.73 7.19 -12.98
CA GLN A 34 8.67 7.85 -13.74
C GLN A 34 8.17 9.13 -13.07
N HIS A 35 8.24 9.21 -11.74
CA HIS A 35 7.64 10.29 -10.95
C HIS A 35 8.59 10.79 -9.87
N HIS A 36 8.66 12.11 -9.71
CA HIS A 36 9.43 12.69 -8.61
C HIS A 36 8.73 12.48 -7.26
N LEU A 37 9.51 12.40 -6.18
CA LEU A 37 8.99 12.18 -4.81
C LEU A 37 7.87 13.18 -4.42
N ASP A 38 8.01 14.46 -4.78
CA ASP A 38 7.02 15.51 -4.44
C ASP A 38 5.69 15.38 -5.18
N GLN A 39 5.66 14.57 -6.24
CA GLN A 39 4.47 14.24 -7.04
C GLN A 39 3.77 12.99 -6.53
N ILE A 40 4.33 12.29 -5.52
CA ILE A 40 3.79 11.03 -5.04
C ILE A 40 3.11 11.24 -3.69
N THR A 41 1.91 10.68 -3.56
CA THR A 41 1.21 10.53 -2.30
C THR A 41 1.06 9.05 -1.96
N PHE A 42 1.59 8.64 -0.80
CA PHE A 42 1.34 7.31 -0.26
C PHE A 42 0.01 7.32 0.50
N LEU A 43 -0.93 6.49 0.06
CA LEU A 43 -2.22 6.31 0.70
C LEU A 43 -2.26 4.93 1.37
N CYS A 44 -2.08 4.91 2.68
CA CYS A 44 -1.97 3.69 3.45
C CYS A 44 -3.31 3.36 4.14
N ILE A 45 -4.03 2.41 3.58
CA ILE A 45 -5.40 2.07 3.92
C ILE A 45 -5.43 0.98 5.00
N GLY A 46 -6.29 1.18 6.01
CA GLY A 46 -6.52 0.24 7.09
C GLY A 46 -6.82 0.93 8.42
N THR A 47 -6.99 0.14 9.47
CA THR A 47 -7.24 0.62 10.83
C THR A 47 -6.27 0.02 11.84
N ASP A 48 -5.94 0.78 12.88
CA ASP A 48 -5.20 0.31 14.06
C ASP A 48 -6.04 -0.61 14.97
N ARG A 49 -7.36 -0.71 14.73
CA ARG A 49 -8.30 -1.50 15.53
C ARG A 49 -8.35 -3.00 15.20
N SER A 50 -7.64 -3.43 14.16
CA SER A 50 -7.57 -4.82 13.70
C SER A 50 -6.13 -5.15 13.29
N THR A 51 -5.51 -6.15 13.91
CA THR A 51 -4.08 -6.41 13.73
C THR A 51 -3.71 -6.66 12.27
N GLY A 52 -4.50 -7.45 11.54
CA GLY A 52 -4.32 -7.74 10.12
C GLY A 52 -4.57 -6.54 9.22
N ASP A 53 -5.42 -5.60 9.65
CA ASP A 53 -5.75 -4.40 8.88
C ASP A 53 -4.83 -3.21 9.22
N ALA A 54 -3.96 -3.36 10.23
CA ALA A 54 -3.04 -2.31 10.65
C ALA A 54 -1.87 -2.11 9.67
N LEU A 55 -1.74 -2.94 8.62
CA LEU A 55 -0.62 -2.87 7.67
C LEU A 55 -0.47 -1.46 7.07
N GLY A 56 -1.57 -0.85 6.61
CA GLY A 56 -1.56 0.50 6.06
C GLY A 56 -1.05 1.52 7.10
N PRO A 57 -1.77 1.76 8.20
CA PRO A 57 -1.36 2.71 9.23
C PRO A 57 0.08 2.51 9.77
N LEU A 58 0.53 1.26 9.91
CA LEU A 58 1.90 0.93 10.30
C LEU A 58 2.90 1.36 9.21
N THR A 59 2.62 1.04 7.94
CA THR A 59 3.48 1.42 6.81
C THR A 59 3.55 2.94 6.66
N GLY A 60 2.41 3.64 6.76
CA GLY A 60 2.38 5.09 6.65
C GLY A 60 3.14 5.78 7.78
N SER A 61 3.09 5.25 9.00
CA SER A 61 3.88 5.78 10.12
C SER A 61 5.39 5.67 9.85
N GLU A 62 5.83 4.55 9.30
CA GLU A 62 7.24 4.34 8.94
C GLU A 62 7.67 5.20 7.76
N LEU A 63 6.86 5.31 6.71
CA LEU A 63 7.12 6.22 5.58
C LEU A 63 7.28 7.67 6.08
N ALA A 64 6.39 8.14 6.96
CA ALA A 64 6.52 9.46 7.57
C ALA A 64 7.84 9.58 8.37
N ALA A 65 8.24 8.55 9.11
CA ALA A 65 9.50 8.52 9.85
C ALA A 65 10.75 8.49 8.94
N TYR A 66 10.66 7.93 7.74
CA TYR A 66 11.70 8.02 6.70
C TYR A 66 11.74 9.39 5.99
N GLY A 67 10.80 10.30 6.27
CA GLY A 67 10.78 11.64 5.71
C GLY A 67 10.03 11.76 4.38
N PHE A 68 9.15 10.81 4.05
CA PHE A 68 8.27 10.95 2.90
C PHE A 68 7.31 12.15 3.09
N PRO A 69 7.21 13.08 2.12
CA PRO A 69 6.53 14.36 2.32
C PRO A 69 5.01 14.26 2.34
N ARG A 70 4.43 13.25 1.68
CA ARG A 70 2.98 13.10 1.50
C ARG A 70 2.55 11.68 1.82
N VAL A 71 2.16 11.48 3.08
CA VAL A 71 1.65 10.20 3.58
C VAL A 71 0.28 10.41 4.22
N ILE A 72 -0.70 9.65 3.77
CA ILE A 72 -2.05 9.61 4.32
C ILE A 72 -2.29 8.21 4.89
N GLY A 73 -2.86 8.12 6.09
CA GLY A 73 -3.05 6.86 6.79
C GLY A 73 -1.82 6.47 7.62
N THR A 74 -1.71 7.06 8.80
CA THR A 74 -0.70 6.69 9.82
C THR A 74 -1.40 6.06 11.02
N LEU A 75 -0.66 5.52 11.98
CA LEU A 75 -1.26 5.06 13.25
C LEU A 75 -1.97 6.20 14.00
N SER A 76 -1.43 7.42 13.93
CA SER A 76 -2.03 8.58 14.59
C SER A 76 -3.26 9.15 13.87
N SER A 77 -3.39 8.86 12.57
CA SER A 77 -4.52 9.26 11.74
C SER A 77 -4.78 8.17 10.67
N PRO A 78 -5.46 7.07 11.05
CA PRO A 78 -5.71 5.95 10.14
C PRO A 78 -6.63 6.34 8.98
N CYS A 79 -6.48 5.66 7.85
CA CYS A 79 -7.33 5.82 6.68
C CYS A 79 -8.14 4.53 6.46
N ASP A 80 -9.30 4.42 7.11
CA ASP A 80 -10.19 3.28 6.96
C ASP A 80 -11.37 3.59 6.03
N ALA A 81 -12.29 2.64 5.85
CA ALA A 81 -13.42 2.79 4.94
C ALA A 81 -14.29 4.03 5.24
N SER A 82 -14.28 4.54 6.49
CA SER A 82 -15.08 5.70 6.88
C SER A 82 -14.42 7.04 6.53
N SER A 83 -13.10 7.09 6.37
CA SER A 83 -12.35 8.31 6.03
C SER A 83 -11.72 8.30 4.64
N LEU A 84 -11.84 7.20 3.89
CA LEU A 84 -11.20 7.02 2.60
C LEU A 84 -11.64 8.05 1.55
N GLU A 85 -12.94 8.33 1.43
CA GLU A 85 -13.43 9.30 0.42
C GLU A 85 -12.90 10.71 0.68
N GLU A 86 -12.93 11.16 1.93
CA GLU A 86 -12.37 12.45 2.35
C GLU A 86 -10.85 12.49 2.13
N SER A 87 -10.16 11.41 2.47
CA SER A 87 -8.72 11.26 2.27
C SER A 87 -8.34 11.41 0.80
N ILE A 88 -9.06 10.74 -0.11
CA ILE A 88 -8.84 10.86 -1.56
C ILE A 88 -9.14 12.26 -2.06
N ALA A 89 -10.25 12.86 -1.60
CA ALA A 89 -10.64 14.22 -2.00
C ALA A 89 -9.61 15.28 -1.56
N SER A 90 -8.84 15.02 -0.51
CA SER A 90 -7.78 15.91 -0.03
C SER A 90 -6.49 15.86 -0.89
N ILE A 91 -6.35 14.86 -1.75
CA ILE A 91 -5.15 14.67 -2.58
C ILE A 91 -5.24 15.59 -3.82
N PRO A 92 -4.22 16.43 -4.08
CA PRO A 92 -4.17 17.23 -5.30
C PRO A 92 -4.25 16.37 -6.57
N GLY A 93 -5.01 16.83 -7.58
CA GLY A 93 -5.29 16.04 -8.79
C GLY A 93 -4.09 15.75 -9.69
N ASP A 94 -2.95 16.39 -9.47
CA ASP A 94 -1.68 16.16 -10.14
C ASP A 94 -0.77 15.14 -9.43
N GLN A 95 -1.21 14.61 -8.29
CA GLN A 95 -0.46 13.63 -7.50
C GLN A 95 -0.67 12.19 -8.01
N VAL A 96 0.42 11.45 -8.00
CA VAL A 96 0.48 10.01 -8.22
C VAL A 96 0.27 9.30 -6.89
N ILE A 97 -0.85 8.61 -6.78
CA ILE A 97 -1.21 7.86 -5.58
C ILE A 97 -0.61 6.44 -5.64
N VAL A 98 0.16 6.07 -4.61
CA VAL A 98 0.57 4.69 -4.32
C VAL A 98 -0.27 4.17 -3.15
N ALA A 99 -1.24 3.31 -3.45
CA ALA A 99 -2.13 2.74 -2.44
C ALA A 99 -1.49 1.53 -1.76
N ILE A 100 -1.56 1.46 -0.43
CA ILE A 100 -1.02 0.37 0.38
C ILE A 100 -2.14 -0.18 1.26
N ASP A 101 -2.43 -1.47 1.16
CA ASP A 101 -3.47 -2.13 1.96
C ASP A 101 -3.09 -3.56 2.35
N ALA A 102 -3.90 -4.18 3.20
CA ALA A 102 -3.79 -5.59 3.56
C ALA A 102 -4.85 -6.41 2.83
N CYS A 103 -4.50 -7.65 2.46
CA CYS A 103 -5.48 -8.61 1.98
C CYS A 103 -5.25 -10.02 2.54
N LEU A 104 -6.27 -10.85 2.40
CA LEU A 104 -6.19 -12.28 2.67
C LEU A 104 -5.96 -13.04 1.37
N GLY A 105 -5.17 -14.11 1.42
CA GLY A 105 -4.78 -14.86 0.22
C GLY A 105 -4.67 -16.36 0.44
N GLN A 106 -4.07 -17.06 -0.53
CA GLN A 106 -3.81 -18.48 -0.39
C GLN A 106 -2.75 -18.72 0.72
N PRO A 107 -2.82 -19.82 1.49
CA PRO A 107 -1.87 -20.09 2.57
C PRO A 107 -0.40 -20.02 2.16
N ASN A 108 -0.07 -20.50 0.96
CA ASN A 108 1.28 -20.46 0.39
C ASN A 108 1.75 -19.06 -0.08
N SER A 109 0.87 -18.07 0.04
CA SER A 109 1.12 -16.69 -0.41
C SER A 109 1.18 -15.71 0.78
N VAL A 110 0.96 -16.18 2.02
CA VAL A 110 1.08 -15.36 3.21
C VAL A 110 2.51 -14.83 3.34
N GLY A 111 2.65 -13.53 3.62
CA GLY A 111 3.93 -12.82 3.67
C GLY A 111 4.45 -12.33 2.32
N SER A 112 3.72 -12.58 1.22
CA SER A 112 4.02 -12.00 -0.09
C SER A 112 3.16 -10.76 -0.39
N TYR A 113 3.49 -10.06 -1.47
CA TYR A 113 2.85 -8.80 -1.85
C TYR A 113 2.22 -8.94 -3.22
N LEU A 114 1.07 -8.32 -3.41
CA LEU A 114 0.46 -8.13 -4.73
C LEU A 114 0.70 -6.69 -5.14
N VAL A 115 1.46 -6.50 -6.22
CA VAL A 115 1.74 -5.18 -6.78
C VAL A 115 1.06 -5.00 -8.12
N SER A 116 0.68 -3.76 -8.43
CA SER A 116 0.07 -3.40 -9.70
C SER A 116 0.37 -1.95 -10.05
N ASP A 117 0.47 -1.69 -11.35
CA ASP A 117 0.44 -0.37 -12.00
C ASP A 117 -1.00 0.03 -12.41
N GLU A 118 -1.98 -0.50 -11.68
CA GLU A 118 -3.40 -0.22 -11.87
C GLU A 118 -4.02 0.24 -10.55
N PRO A 119 -5.12 1.01 -10.62
CA PRO A 119 -5.88 1.41 -9.44
C PRO A 119 -6.29 0.22 -8.56
N LEU A 120 -6.20 0.41 -7.25
CA LEU A 120 -6.76 -0.47 -6.25
C LEU A 120 -8.28 -0.26 -6.22
N PHE A 121 -9.04 -1.34 -6.01
CA PHE A 121 -10.49 -1.29 -5.77
C PHE A 121 -10.73 -1.74 -4.32
N PRO A 122 -10.75 -0.80 -3.35
CA PRO A 122 -10.91 -1.14 -1.95
C PRO A 122 -12.28 -1.76 -1.66
N ALA A 123 -12.32 -2.71 -0.72
CA ALA A 123 -13.53 -3.23 -0.09
C ALA A 123 -14.66 -3.79 -1.00
N GLN A 124 -14.33 -4.49 -2.10
CA GLN A 124 -15.35 -5.26 -2.85
C GLN A 124 -16.13 -6.26 -1.97
N SER A 125 -15.56 -6.67 -0.84
CA SER A 125 -16.11 -7.62 0.13
C SER A 125 -17.03 -7.01 1.19
N VAL A 126 -17.23 -5.68 1.25
CA VAL A 126 -17.98 -5.00 2.33
C VAL A 126 -19.29 -4.36 1.84
N GLY A 127 -19.69 -4.59 0.58
CA GLY A 127 -21.02 -4.18 0.09
C GLY A 127 -21.18 -2.70 -0.26
N HIS A 128 -20.12 -1.89 -0.13
CA HIS A 128 -20.06 -0.51 -0.59
C HIS A 128 -19.08 -0.37 -1.75
N THR A 129 -19.51 0.26 -2.84
CA THR A 129 -18.65 0.55 -4.00
C THR A 129 -17.77 1.76 -3.68
N LEU A 130 -16.57 1.52 -3.17
CA LEU A 130 -15.56 2.57 -3.01
C LEU A 130 -14.96 2.94 -4.37
N PRO A 131 -14.53 4.21 -4.58
CA PRO A 131 -13.90 4.61 -5.82
C PRO A 131 -12.64 3.78 -6.09
N ALA A 132 -12.25 3.65 -7.36
CA ALA A 132 -10.92 3.13 -7.69
C ALA A 132 -9.87 4.13 -7.19
N VAL A 133 -8.83 3.65 -6.52
CA VAL A 133 -7.85 4.48 -5.82
C VAL A 133 -6.44 4.06 -6.18
N GLY A 134 -5.59 5.03 -6.49
CA GLY A 134 -4.19 4.72 -6.81
C GLY A 134 -3.93 4.71 -8.31
N HIS A 135 -2.68 5.00 -8.64
CA HIS A 135 -2.06 4.67 -9.92
C HIS A 135 -1.24 3.39 -9.78
N TYR A 136 -0.74 3.15 -8.57
CA TYR A 136 -0.02 1.95 -8.17
C TYR A 136 -0.61 1.39 -6.89
N SER A 137 -0.49 0.08 -6.68
CA SER A 137 -0.94 -0.60 -5.47
C SER A 137 0.09 -1.59 -4.93
N ILE A 138 0.13 -1.71 -3.60
CA ILE A 138 0.86 -2.73 -2.86
C ILE A 138 -0.09 -3.31 -1.82
N ALA A 139 -0.54 -4.55 -2.03
CA ALA A 139 -1.37 -5.27 -1.07
C ALA A 139 -0.55 -6.36 -0.37
N GLY A 140 -0.39 -6.28 0.95
CA GLY A 140 0.27 -7.32 1.73
C GLY A 140 -0.67 -8.49 2.02
N ILE A 141 -0.29 -9.72 1.67
CA ILE A 141 -1.05 -10.93 2.04
C ILE A 141 -0.72 -11.28 3.49
N VAL A 142 -1.44 -10.68 4.43
CA VAL A 142 -1.13 -10.75 5.86
C VAL A 142 -1.55 -12.07 6.51
N ASN A 143 -2.49 -12.80 5.91
CA ASN A 143 -2.97 -14.09 6.42
C ASN A 143 -3.70 -14.89 5.33
N ALA A 144 -3.93 -16.18 5.61
CA ALA A 144 -4.68 -17.06 4.73
C ALA A 144 -6.18 -16.72 4.76
N ALA A 145 -6.81 -16.72 3.59
CA ALA A 145 -8.25 -16.62 3.47
C ALA A 145 -8.92 -17.84 4.12
N GLY A 146 -10.00 -17.59 4.84
CA GLY A 146 -10.78 -18.61 5.53
C GLY A 146 -12.25 -18.22 5.59
N PRO A 147 -13.10 -19.06 6.22
CA PRO A 147 -14.55 -18.87 6.23
C PRO A 147 -15.01 -17.63 7.02
N ARG A 148 -14.13 -17.00 7.81
CA ARG A 148 -14.42 -15.82 8.64
C ARG A 148 -13.38 -14.73 8.43
N PRO A 149 -13.38 -14.03 7.28
CA PRO A 149 -12.31 -13.10 6.89
C PRO A 149 -12.09 -11.98 7.91
N TYR A 150 -13.16 -11.42 8.49
CA TYR A 150 -13.04 -10.37 9.50
C TYR A 150 -12.35 -10.87 10.78
N SER A 151 -12.75 -12.02 11.31
CA SER A 151 -12.09 -12.63 12.48
C SER A 151 -10.64 -13.03 12.19
N THR A 152 -10.36 -13.50 10.97
CA THR A 152 -8.99 -13.79 10.55
C THR A 152 -8.12 -12.54 10.63
N LEU A 153 -8.59 -11.41 10.09
CA LEU A 153 -7.84 -10.14 10.18
C LEU A 153 -7.63 -9.71 11.63
N GLN A 154 -8.64 -9.82 12.50
CA GLN A 154 -8.53 -9.46 13.92
C GLN A 154 -7.52 -10.32 14.71
N MET A 155 -7.26 -11.55 14.27
CA MET A 155 -6.35 -12.50 14.93
C MET A 155 -5.02 -12.68 14.20
N THR A 156 -4.79 -11.95 13.11
CA THR A 156 -3.52 -11.99 12.38
C THR A 156 -2.38 -11.55 13.30
N SER A 157 -1.23 -12.21 13.19
CA SER A 157 -0.04 -11.89 13.99
C SER A 157 0.41 -10.46 13.74
N LEU A 158 0.38 -9.62 14.78
CA LEU A 158 0.87 -8.25 14.71
C LEU A 158 2.35 -8.19 14.33
N TYR A 159 3.18 -9.10 14.85
CA TYR A 159 4.60 -9.19 14.50
C TYR A 159 4.80 -9.38 12.98
N HIS A 160 3.97 -10.23 12.38
CA HIS A 160 4.01 -10.46 10.93
C HIS A 160 3.65 -9.19 10.16
N VAL A 161 2.56 -8.51 10.55
CA VAL A 161 2.09 -7.28 9.91
C VAL A 161 3.11 -6.15 10.05
N MET A 162 3.70 -5.96 11.24
CA MET A 162 4.76 -4.98 11.46
C MET A 162 6.00 -5.26 10.60
N THR A 163 6.36 -6.54 10.44
CA THR A 163 7.47 -6.96 9.57
C THR A 163 7.19 -6.60 8.12
N MET A 164 5.97 -6.85 7.63
CA MET A 164 5.58 -6.51 6.27
C MET A 164 5.54 -4.99 6.04
N ALA A 165 4.97 -4.23 6.99
CA ALA A 165 4.93 -2.77 6.93
C ALA A 165 6.34 -2.18 6.83
N GLY A 166 7.26 -2.68 7.65
CA GLY A 166 8.65 -2.27 7.64
C GLY A 166 9.38 -2.64 6.34
N GLN A 167 9.09 -3.80 5.75
CA GLN A 167 9.63 -4.18 4.44
C GLN A 167 9.18 -3.22 3.33
N ILE A 168 7.91 -2.82 3.31
CA ILE A 168 7.39 -1.84 2.34
C ILE A 168 8.07 -0.48 2.54
N ALA A 169 8.06 0.05 3.76
CA ALA A 169 8.61 1.37 4.05
C ALA A 169 10.13 1.43 3.82
N SER A 170 10.86 0.37 4.20
CA SER A 170 12.30 0.25 3.95
C SER A 170 12.62 0.21 2.46
N ALA A 171 11.89 -0.60 1.69
CA ALA A 171 12.08 -0.69 0.24
C ALA A 171 11.77 0.63 -0.46
N ALA A 172 10.73 1.35 0.00
CA ALA A 172 10.43 2.69 -0.49
C ALA A 172 11.57 3.66 -0.17
N ALA A 173 12.00 3.73 1.09
CA ALA A 173 13.08 4.63 1.49
C ALA A 173 14.37 4.39 0.70
N GLU A 174 14.72 3.12 0.45
CA GLU A 174 15.85 2.76 -0.40
C GLU A 174 15.64 3.21 -1.87
N ALA A 175 14.49 2.90 -2.47
CA ALA A 175 14.18 3.23 -3.86
C ALA A 175 14.15 4.75 -4.13
N PHE A 176 13.67 5.54 -3.16
CA PHE A 176 13.56 6.99 -3.24
C PHE A 176 14.78 7.73 -2.68
N GLY A 177 15.84 7.02 -2.26
CA GLY A 177 17.07 7.64 -1.76
C GLY A 177 16.92 8.36 -0.41
N LEU A 178 15.88 8.04 0.37
CA LEU A 178 15.65 8.55 1.72
C LEU A 178 16.32 7.69 2.81
N TRP A 179 17.12 6.72 2.39
CA TRP A 179 17.88 5.85 3.27
C TRP A 179 19.12 6.56 3.84
N ASN A 180 18.95 7.39 4.88
CA ASN A 180 20.07 8.01 5.58
C ASN A 180 20.41 7.31 6.92
N GLN A 181 21.66 6.83 7.00
CA GLN A 181 22.50 6.37 8.13
C GLN A 181 21.84 6.16 9.51
N THR A 182 20.83 5.29 9.58
CA THR A 182 20.34 4.74 10.86
C THR A 182 20.61 3.24 10.93
N GLU A 183 21.79 2.81 10.47
CA GLU A 183 22.15 1.39 10.28
C GLU A 183 22.20 0.55 11.57
N GLY A 184 22.02 1.14 12.77
CA GLY A 184 22.23 0.41 14.02
C GLY A 184 21.00 0.12 14.88
N LYS A 185 19.84 0.73 14.60
CA LYS A 185 18.73 0.77 15.58
C LYS A 185 17.35 0.66 14.96
N ARG A 186 17.14 -0.21 13.96
CA ARG A 186 15.78 -0.49 13.47
C ARG A 186 15.47 -1.98 13.52
N PHE A 187 14.37 -2.37 14.18
CA PHE A 187 13.86 -3.75 14.19
C PHE A 187 12.82 -3.89 13.09
N ASN A 188 13.15 -4.62 12.02
CA ASN A 188 12.29 -4.75 10.84
C ASN A 188 11.79 -3.37 10.34
N GLY A 189 12.67 -2.37 10.25
CA GLY A 189 12.30 -1.00 9.85
C GLY A 189 11.84 -0.08 10.98
N TRP A 190 11.47 -0.58 12.15
CA TRP A 190 10.97 0.26 13.26
C TRP A 190 12.08 0.89 14.09
N PRO A 191 12.03 2.19 14.44
CA PRO A 191 12.97 2.80 15.38
C PRO A 191 13.05 2.02 16.70
N LEU A 192 14.22 1.49 17.03
CA LEU A 192 14.55 1.03 18.37
C LEU A 192 15.00 2.26 19.16
N ALA A 193 14.23 2.61 20.19
CA ALA A 193 14.61 3.65 21.16
C ALA A 193 16.04 3.38 21.71
#